data_AF-A0A7S4BE90-F1
#
_entry.id   AF-A0A7S4BE90-F1
#
_cell.length_a   1.000
_cell.length_b   1.000
_cell.length_c   1.000
_cell.angle_alpha   90.00
_cell.angle_beta   90.00
_cell.angle_gamma   90.00
#
_symmetry.space_group_name_H-M   'P 1'
#
loop_
_entity.id
_entity.type
_entity.pdbx_description
1 polymer ?
#
loop_
_entity_poly.entity_id
_entity_poly.type
_entity_poly.pdbx_seq_one_letter_code
_entity_poly.pdbx_strand_id
1 'polypeptide(L)'
;QDLRRGRHRACKMDSTMFAVAVSSKESQDALYKTTAGSCATQDIFSLPIDKLRVGTMDSLMSLGDDLHKMDTLAESTAFKIFKQLDELKREDGNPNGAQVAVNGISLATYVSHWEWDEAKFQLKTPLRELAESISQRISGLEEELKTKSVELNSLKSTLQGFERKMQGNLLVRSLEELVTEDDNLESEYMTTLLVVVPKHSYKDFLSNYMKFADHVVPLTAKLITEDAEFGLFSVIVFKKSAEKFKSMAREKRFMVREHVFEDGKLEAGEKEKAEKTEEYGRLKGLLTTWCQINFAEAYGMLLHLKAIRIFVESCMRYGLTTGAGGTRRPNFKAFLLLPKRGKGEFLRKDLAKLYAKPGSLLDDADDMMVPGATTGEFYPYVYVPICLDPLSG
;
A
#
# COMPACT_ATOMS: atom_id res chain seq x y z
N GLN A 1 -37.29 -8.50 7.71
CA GLN A 1 -36.52 -9.75 7.69
C GLN A 1 -36.50 -10.23 6.26
N ASP A 2 -35.43 -9.94 5.51
CA ASP A 2 -34.97 -10.65 4.30
C ASP A 2 -34.06 -9.75 3.47
N LEU A 3 -32.82 -9.60 3.95
CA LEU A 3 -31.68 -9.13 3.18
C LEU A 3 -30.46 -9.99 3.57
N ARG A 4 -30.53 -11.29 3.24
CA ARG A 4 -29.39 -12.23 3.27
C ARG A 4 -29.37 -13.08 2.00
N ARG A 5 -29.11 -12.47 0.85
CA ARG A 5 -28.74 -13.16 -0.41
C ARG A 5 -27.88 -12.20 -1.25
N GLY A 6 -26.66 -12.48 -1.66
CA GLY A 6 -25.82 -13.64 -1.45
C GLY A 6 -24.37 -13.22 -1.27
N ARG A 7 -23.74 -13.70 -0.20
CA ARG A 7 -22.30 -13.92 -0.23
C ARG A 7 -22.07 -14.96 -1.31
N HIS A 8 -21.46 -14.58 -2.42
CA HIS A 8 -20.73 -15.56 -3.21
C HIS A 8 -19.76 -16.25 -2.23
N ARG A 9 -20.03 -17.51 -1.92
CA ARG A 9 -19.11 -18.38 -1.19
C ARG A 9 -17.91 -18.59 -2.11
N ALA A 10 -16.98 -17.63 -2.13
CA ALA A 10 -15.65 -17.87 -2.66
C ALA A 10 -15.05 -19.01 -1.84
N CYS A 11 -14.54 -20.02 -2.55
CA CYS A 11 -14.08 -21.27 -1.98
C CYS A 11 -13.08 -21.02 -0.85
N LYS A 12 -13.28 -21.65 0.32
CA LYS A 12 -12.43 -21.52 1.51
C LYS A 12 -11.11 -22.29 1.29
N MET A 13 -10.21 -21.72 0.50
CA MET A 13 -8.85 -22.21 0.30
C MET A 13 -7.91 -21.57 1.31
N ASP A 14 -6.73 -22.17 1.54
CA ASP A 14 -5.67 -21.54 2.30
C ASP A 14 -5.08 -20.35 1.53
N SER A 15 -4.47 -19.40 2.22
CA SER A 15 -3.85 -18.22 1.60
C SER A 15 -2.49 -18.52 0.98
N THR A 16 -1.97 -19.74 1.15
CA THR A 16 -0.64 -20.15 0.67
C THR A 16 -0.74 -21.40 -0.19
N MET A 17 -0.23 -21.32 -1.41
CA MET A 17 0.01 -22.46 -2.28
C MET A 17 1.40 -23.04 -2.06
N PHE A 18 1.50 -24.36 -2.05
CA PHE A 18 2.75 -25.07 -1.81
C PHE A 18 3.36 -25.43 -3.17
N ALA A 19 4.49 -24.84 -3.52
CA ALA A 19 5.27 -25.29 -4.66
C ALA A 19 6.30 -26.30 -4.17
N VAL A 20 6.13 -27.56 -4.57
CA VAL A 20 6.88 -28.71 -4.06
C VAL A 20 7.65 -29.37 -5.19
N ALA A 21 8.92 -29.70 -4.95
CA ALA A 21 9.69 -30.51 -5.87
C ALA A 21 10.26 -31.76 -5.19
N VAL A 22 10.29 -32.85 -5.95
CA VAL A 22 10.71 -34.19 -5.50
C VAL A 22 11.54 -34.86 -6.58
N SER A 23 12.34 -35.86 -6.19
CA SER A 23 13.15 -36.65 -7.11
C SER A 23 12.32 -37.21 -8.27
N SER A 24 12.89 -37.25 -9.49
CA SER A 24 12.15 -37.74 -10.68
C SER A 24 11.68 -39.18 -10.57
N LYS A 25 12.30 -39.97 -9.67
CA LYS A 25 11.93 -41.37 -9.39
C LYS A 25 10.63 -41.51 -8.60
N GLU A 26 10.20 -40.45 -7.92
CA GLU A 26 8.99 -40.47 -7.11
C GLU A 26 7.74 -40.54 -7.99
N SER A 27 6.71 -41.22 -7.48
CA SER A 27 5.44 -41.42 -8.19
C SER A 27 4.51 -40.23 -8.01
N GLN A 28 4.12 -39.62 -9.13
CA GLN A 28 3.11 -38.57 -9.17
C GLN A 28 1.75 -39.06 -8.67
N ASP A 29 1.35 -40.29 -9.03
CA ASP A 29 0.09 -40.87 -8.57
C ASP A 29 0.07 -41.06 -7.05
N ALA A 30 1.22 -41.43 -6.46
CA ALA A 30 1.35 -41.58 -5.02
C ALA A 30 1.22 -40.22 -4.32
N LEU A 31 1.83 -39.16 -4.87
CA LEU A 31 1.66 -37.79 -4.38
C LEU A 31 0.19 -37.37 -4.39
N TYR A 32 -0.48 -37.52 -5.54
CA TYR A 32 -1.87 -37.10 -5.69
C TYR A 32 -2.81 -37.87 -4.78
N LYS A 33 -2.68 -39.21 -4.71
CA LYS A 33 -3.48 -40.04 -3.79
C LYS A 33 -3.27 -39.65 -2.33
N THR A 34 -2.02 -39.47 -1.91
CA THR A 34 -1.68 -39.18 -0.50
C THR A 34 -2.19 -37.79 -0.09
N THR A 35 -2.11 -36.81 -0.98
CA THR A 35 -2.45 -35.42 -0.65
C THR A 35 -3.88 -35.01 -1.01
N ALA A 36 -4.68 -35.87 -1.68
CA ALA A 36 -6.05 -35.56 -2.12
C ALA A 36 -7.01 -35.16 -0.97
N GLY A 37 -6.80 -35.74 0.22
CA GLY A 37 -7.57 -35.40 1.42
C GLY A 37 -7.32 -33.96 1.90
N SER A 38 -6.07 -33.50 1.80
CA SER A 38 -5.57 -32.25 2.35
C SER A 38 -5.56 -31.09 1.33
N CYS A 39 -5.46 -31.39 0.03
CA CYS A 39 -5.43 -30.42 -1.06
C CYS A 39 -6.81 -30.11 -1.64
N ALA A 40 -7.04 -28.84 -1.97
CA ALA A 40 -8.13 -28.38 -2.81
C ALA A 40 -7.79 -28.50 -4.31
N THR A 41 -6.53 -28.20 -4.67
CA THR A 41 -6.01 -28.30 -6.03
C THR A 41 -4.63 -28.96 -6.01
N GLN A 42 -4.33 -29.78 -7.03
CA GLN A 42 -3.05 -30.43 -7.25
C GLN A 42 -2.74 -30.34 -8.74
N ASP A 43 -1.65 -29.66 -9.09
CA ASP A 43 -1.23 -29.47 -10.48
C ASP A 43 0.28 -29.73 -10.63
N ILE A 44 0.72 -29.95 -11.87
CA ILE A 44 2.14 -29.92 -12.21
C ILE A 44 2.57 -28.46 -12.25
N PHE A 45 3.73 -28.14 -11.67
CA PHE A 45 4.29 -26.82 -11.86
C PHE A 45 5.04 -26.80 -13.20
N SER A 46 4.54 -26.02 -14.17
CA SER A 46 5.05 -25.92 -15.55
C SER A 46 6.42 -25.21 -15.67
N LEU A 47 7.41 -25.71 -14.94
CA LEU A 47 8.78 -25.23 -14.96
C LEU A 47 9.51 -25.71 -16.23
N PRO A 48 10.30 -24.85 -16.90
CA PRO A 48 11.13 -25.24 -18.04
C PRO A 48 12.42 -25.96 -17.59
N ILE A 49 12.27 -27.03 -16.80
CA ILE A 49 13.34 -27.76 -16.10
C ILE A 49 14.46 -28.20 -17.06
N ASP A 50 14.09 -28.71 -18.24
CA ASP A 50 15.07 -29.19 -19.23
C ASP A 50 15.78 -28.07 -20.01
N LYS A 51 15.27 -26.84 -19.97
CA LYS A 51 15.76 -25.72 -20.79
C LYS A 51 16.63 -24.74 -20.01
N LEU A 52 16.45 -24.66 -18.69
CA LEU A 52 17.25 -23.78 -17.83
C LEU A 52 18.69 -24.28 -17.74
N ARG A 53 19.65 -23.35 -17.87
CA ARG A 53 21.07 -23.67 -17.78
C ARG A 53 21.47 -24.01 -16.35
N VAL A 54 21.89 -25.25 -16.14
CA VAL A 54 22.53 -25.67 -14.89
C VAL A 54 23.94 -25.10 -14.85
N GLY A 55 24.25 -24.32 -13.81
CA GLY A 55 25.60 -23.80 -13.54
C GLY A 55 26.51 -24.83 -12.85
N THR A 56 27.62 -24.36 -12.28
CA THR A 56 28.46 -25.17 -11.38
C THR A 56 27.79 -25.29 -10.02
N MET A 57 28.15 -26.31 -9.23
CA MET A 57 27.62 -26.47 -7.87
C MET A 57 27.86 -25.22 -7.02
N ASP A 58 29.08 -24.66 -7.05
CA ASP A 58 29.43 -23.46 -6.30
C ASP A 58 28.56 -22.26 -6.69
N SER A 59 28.29 -22.08 -8.00
CA SER A 59 27.43 -21.01 -8.48
C SER A 59 25.97 -21.18 -8.01
N LEU A 60 25.50 -22.43 -7.91
CA LEU A 60 24.15 -22.75 -7.42
C LEU A 60 24.04 -22.52 -5.92
N MET A 61 25.05 -22.91 -5.12
CA MET A 61 25.04 -22.66 -3.67
C MET A 61 24.98 -21.17 -3.38
N SER A 62 25.88 -20.39 -3.98
CA SER A 62 25.92 -18.95 -3.82
C SER A 62 24.62 -18.28 -4.30
N LEU A 63 24.03 -18.75 -5.40
CA LEU A 63 22.76 -18.21 -5.89
C LEU A 63 21.58 -18.57 -4.97
N GLY A 64 21.57 -19.76 -4.37
CA GLY A 64 20.53 -20.19 -3.43
C GLY A 64 20.39 -19.24 -2.23
N ASP A 65 21.52 -18.78 -1.67
CA ASP A 65 21.54 -17.84 -0.55
C ASP A 65 20.98 -16.46 -0.94
N ASP A 66 21.34 -15.97 -2.14
CA ASP A 66 20.87 -14.69 -2.66
C ASP A 66 19.39 -14.73 -3.06
N LEU A 67 18.93 -15.86 -3.63
CA LEU A 67 17.56 -16.04 -4.09
C LEU A 67 16.53 -15.90 -2.97
N HIS A 68 16.86 -16.29 -1.74
CA HIS A 68 15.96 -16.10 -0.61
C HIS A 68 15.71 -14.61 -0.33
N LYS A 69 16.76 -13.78 -0.40
CA LYS A 69 16.66 -12.32 -0.23
C LYS A 69 15.90 -11.69 -1.40
N MET A 70 16.19 -12.12 -2.63
CA MET A 70 15.50 -11.62 -3.84
C MET A 70 14.01 -11.97 -3.83
N ASP A 71 13.65 -13.20 -3.44
CA ASP A 71 12.26 -13.67 -3.29
C ASP A 71 11.50 -12.83 -2.24
N THR A 72 12.10 -12.61 -1.07
CA THR A 72 11.52 -11.79 0.00
C THR A 72 11.30 -10.33 -0.45
N LEU A 73 12.29 -9.76 -1.14
CA LEU A 73 12.18 -8.41 -1.70
C LEU A 73 11.05 -8.32 -2.73
N ALA A 74 10.99 -9.26 -3.68
CA ALA A 74 9.97 -9.28 -4.72
C ALA A 74 8.56 -9.44 -4.16
N GLU A 75 8.38 -10.31 -3.16
CA GLU A 75 7.09 -10.50 -2.49
C GLU A 75 6.66 -9.22 -1.75
N SER A 76 7.56 -8.64 -0.95
CA SER A 76 7.32 -7.39 -0.23
C SER A 76 6.94 -6.26 -1.17
N THR A 77 7.66 -6.08 -2.28
CA THR A 77 7.38 -5.03 -3.26
C THR A 77 6.06 -5.24 -3.98
N ALA A 78 5.78 -6.45 -4.47
CA ALA A 78 4.50 -6.76 -5.10
C ALA A 78 3.32 -6.48 -4.15
N PHE A 79 3.47 -6.83 -2.87
CA PHE A 79 2.41 -6.65 -1.88
C PHE A 79 2.26 -5.20 -1.44
N LYS A 80 3.35 -4.42 -1.34
CA LYS A 80 3.29 -2.97 -1.14
C LYS A 80 2.53 -2.28 -2.28
N ILE A 81 2.80 -2.66 -3.53
CA ILE A 81 2.07 -2.12 -4.69
C ILE A 81 0.57 -2.45 -4.59
N PHE A 82 0.22 -3.69 -4.20
CA PHE A 82 -1.17 -4.07 -4.02
C PHE A 82 -1.85 -3.34 -2.86
N LYS A 83 -1.18 -3.21 -1.70
CA LYS A 83 -1.69 -2.46 -0.55
C LYS A 83 -1.96 -1.00 -0.92
N GLN A 84 -1.07 -0.36 -1.67
CA GLN A 84 -1.30 0.99 -2.18
C GLN A 84 -2.53 1.05 -3.11
N LEU A 85 -2.70 0.09 -4.02
CA LEU A 85 -3.89 0.01 -4.89
C LEU A 85 -5.19 -0.14 -4.08
N ASP A 86 -5.16 -1.00 -3.08
CA ASP A 86 -6.30 -1.29 -2.20
C ASP A 86 -6.72 -0.07 -1.38
N GLU A 87 -5.76 0.67 -0.82
CA GLU A 87 -5.99 1.95 -0.14
C GLU A 87 -6.63 2.98 -1.08
N LEU A 88 -6.07 3.17 -2.29
CA LEU A 88 -6.61 4.14 -3.26
C LEU A 88 -8.03 3.81 -3.68
N LYS A 89 -8.34 2.52 -3.91
CA LYS A 89 -9.70 2.06 -4.26
C LYS A 89 -10.69 2.28 -3.11
N ARG A 90 -10.27 2.09 -1.86
CA ARG A 90 -11.13 2.40 -0.69
C ARG A 90 -11.38 3.88 -0.55
N GLU A 91 -10.37 4.72 -0.79
CA GLU A 91 -10.53 6.17 -0.81
C GLU A 91 -11.49 6.65 -1.90
N ASP A 92 -11.61 5.94 -3.02
CA ASP A 92 -12.60 6.20 -4.08
C ASP A 92 -14.02 5.68 -3.75
N GLY A 93 -14.24 5.21 -2.52
CA GLY A 93 -15.56 4.76 -2.06
C GLY A 93 -15.90 3.33 -2.43
N ASN A 94 -14.95 2.50 -2.89
CA ASN A 94 -15.18 1.06 -3.04
C ASN A 94 -14.97 0.35 -1.69
N PRO A 95 -16.04 -0.10 -0.98
CA PRO A 95 -15.93 -0.69 0.35
C PRO A 95 -15.20 -2.05 0.34
N ASN A 96 -15.16 -2.72 -0.81
CA ASN A 96 -14.45 -3.99 -0.96
C ASN A 96 -12.97 -3.81 -1.32
N GLY A 97 -12.51 -2.58 -1.53
CA GLY A 97 -11.13 -2.28 -1.91
C GLY A 97 -10.76 -2.84 -3.28
N ALA A 98 -9.47 -3.13 -3.48
CA ALA A 98 -8.98 -3.73 -4.71
C ALA A 98 -9.26 -5.23 -4.73
N GLN A 99 -9.68 -5.76 -5.88
CA GLN A 99 -9.78 -7.20 -6.06
C GLN A 99 -8.38 -7.79 -6.17
N VAL A 100 -8.09 -8.81 -5.35
CA VAL A 100 -6.84 -9.60 -5.40
C VAL A 100 -6.83 -10.44 -6.69
N ALA A 101 -6.34 -9.84 -7.78
CA ALA A 101 -6.32 -10.45 -9.10
C ALA A 101 -5.18 -9.89 -9.96
N VAL A 102 -4.65 -10.75 -10.83
CA VAL A 102 -3.67 -10.39 -11.88
C VAL A 102 -4.40 -10.48 -13.21
N ASN A 103 -4.47 -9.38 -13.96
CA ASN A 103 -5.18 -9.31 -15.25
C ASN A 103 -6.64 -9.81 -15.20
N GLY A 104 -7.33 -9.56 -14.08
CA GLY A 104 -8.73 -10.00 -13.87
C GLY A 104 -8.89 -11.47 -13.46
N ILE A 105 -7.80 -12.21 -13.33
CA ILE A 105 -7.77 -13.61 -12.92
C ILE A 105 -7.33 -13.69 -11.44
N SER A 106 -7.97 -14.55 -10.65
CA SER A 106 -7.57 -14.75 -9.24
C SER A 106 -6.12 -15.24 -9.14
N LEU A 107 -5.40 -14.89 -8.07
CA LEU A 107 -4.01 -15.33 -7.89
C LEU A 107 -3.87 -16.85 -7.91
N ALA A 108 -4.78 -17.59 -7.26
CA ALA A 108 -4.77 -19.05 -7.28
C ALA A 108 -4.81 -19.61 -8.72
N THR A 109 -5.74 -19.09 -9.54
CA THR A 109 -5.88 -19.51 -10.94
C THR A 109 -4.68 -19.09 -11.78
N TYR A 110 -4.17 -17.87 -11.57
CA TYR A 110 -2.98 -17.36 -12.27
C TYR A 110 -1.75 -18.22 -11.99
N VAL A 111 -1.50 -18.59 -10.73
CA VAL A 111 -0.37 -19.44 -10.34
C VAL A 111 -0.51 -20.86 -10.92
N SER A 112 -1.71 -21.46 -10.87
CA SER A 112 -1.95 -22.81 -11.45
C SER A 112 -1.70 -22.88 -12.97
N HIS A 113 -1.90 -21.78 -13.71
CA HIS A 113 -1.69 -21.72 -15.16
C HIS A 113 -0.44 -20.91 -15.53
N TRP A 114 0.43 -20.64 -14.57
CA TRP A 114 1.64 -19.89 -14.85
C TRP A 114 2.53 -20.66 -15.80
N GLU A 115 3.08 -19.94 -16.78
CA GLU A 115 4.10 -20.43 -17.69
C GLU A 115 5.27 -19.46 -17.70
N TRP A 116 6.44 -19.99 -18.06
CA TRP A 116 7.64 -19.19 -18.17
C TRP A 116 7.52 -18.18 -19.33
N ASP A 117 7.73 -16.89 -19.03
CA ASP A 117 7.74 -15.82 -20.03
C ASP A 117 9.12 -15.74 -20.71
N GLU A 118 9.30 -16.53 -21.77
CA GLU A 118 10.56 -16.58 -22.53
C GLU A 118 10.86 -15.28 -23.27
N ALA A 119 9.84 -14.45 -23.56
CA ALA A 119 10.03 -13.16 -24.21
C ALA A 119 10.72 -12.15 -23.28
N LYS A 120 10.40 -12.20 -21.97
CA LYS A 120 11.04 -11.33 -20.96
C LYS A 120 12.27 -11.95 -20.31
N PHE A 121 12.25 -13.26 -20.08
CA PHE A 121 13.28 -13.99 -19.34
C PHE A 121 13.84 -15.11 -20.21
N GLN A 122 14.87 -14.80 -20.99
CA GLN A 122 15.40 -15.75 -21.96
C GLN A 122 16.04 -16.96 -21.28
N LEU A 123 15.58 -18.17 -21.61
CA LEU A 123 16.06 -19.42 -21.00
C LEU A 123 17.55 -19.70 -21.23
N LYS A 124 18.15 -19.05 -22.22
CA LYS A 124 19.59 -19.16 -22.55
C LYS A 124 20.47 -18.31 -21.63
N THR A 125 19.91 -17.31 -20.98
CA THR A 125 20.63 -16.44 -20.04
C THR A 125 21.00 -17.24 -18.79
N PRO A 126 22.23 -17.08 -18.24
CA PRO A 126 22.61 -17.71 -16.99
C PRO A 126 21.64 -17.41 -15.85
N LEU A 127 21.39 -18.40 -14.98
CA LEU A 127 20.39 -18.28 -13.90
C LEU A 127 20.65 -17.11 -12.95
N ARG A 128 21.92 -16.87 -12.59
CA ARG A 128 22.30 -15.76 -11.72
C ARG A 128 21.97 -14.42 -12.36
N GLU A 129 22.31 -14.24 -13.63
CA GLU A 129 22.01 -13.02 -14.38
C GLU A 129 20.50 -12.81 -14.54
N LEU A 130 19.72 -13.87 -14.77
CA LEU A 130 18.25 -13.79 -14.78
C LEU A 130 17.70 -13.32 -13.43
N ALA A 131 18.14 -13.94 -12.33
CA ALA A 131 17.68 -13.60 -10.99
C ALA A 131 18.04 -12.16 -10.59
N GLU A 132 19.28 -11.74 -10.86
CA GLU A 132 19.75 -10.37 -10.61
C GLU A 132 18.99 -9.36 -11.48
N SER A 133 18.72 -9.66 -12.75
CA SER A 133 17.91 -8.80 -13.62
C SER A 133 16.48 -8.64 -13.12
N ILE A 134 15.84 -9.73 -12.66
CA ILE A 134 14.50 -9.65 -12.05
C ILE A 134 14.55 -8.80 -10.78
N SER A 135 15.52 -9.07 -9.89
CA SER A 135 15.69 -8.33 -8.63
C SER A 135 15.88 -6.82 -8.87
N GLN A 136 16.70 -6.45 -9.86
CA GLN A 136 16.91 -5.04 -10.23
C GLN A 136 15.63 -4.36 -10.74
N ARG A 137 14.84 -5.06 -11.57
CA ARG A 137 13.54 -4.53 -12.04
C ARG A 137 12.55 -4.35 -10.89
N ILE A 138 12.51 -5.30 -9.95
CA ILE A 138 11.69 -5.22 -8.74
C ILE A 138 12.09 -4.00 -7.89
N SER A 139 13.39 -3.77 -7.68
CA SER A 139 13.87 -2.59 -6.94
C SER A 139 13.46 -1.28 -7.64
N GLY A 140 13.53 -1.23 -8.97
CA GLY A 140 13.05 -0.09 -9.75
C GLY A 140 11.56 0.20 -9.55
N LEU A 141 10.72 -0.84 -9.50
CA LEU A 141 9.29 -0.68 -9.19
C LEU A 141 9.06 -0.13 -7.78
N GLU A 142 9.87 -0.52 -6.79
CA GLU A 142 9.77 0.02 -5.43
C GLU A 142 10.13 1.51 -5.38
N GLU A 143 11.19 1.93 -6.07
CA GLU A 143 11.59 3.33 -6.16
C GLU A 143 10.55 4.19 -6.89
N GLU A 144 9.97 3.69 -7.98
CA GLU A 144 8.89 4.36 -8.71
C GLU A 144 7.63 4.52 -7.85
N LEU A 145 7.21 3.46 -7.14
CA LEU A 145 6.09 3.51 -6.22
C LEU A 145 6.32 4.59 -5.15
N LYS A 146 7.50 4.58 -4.52
CA LYS A 146 7.86 5.56 -3.48
C LYS A 146 7.79 6.99 -4.00
N THR A 147 8.32 7.24 -5.19
CA THR A 147 8.33 8.58 -5.81
C THR A 147 6.91 9.07 -6.05
N LYS A 148 6.06 8.25 -6.67
CA LYS A 148 4.65 8.61 -6.95
C LYS A 148 3.83 8.79 -5.67
N SER A 149 4.04 7.94 -4.66
CA SER A 149 3.36 8.06 -3.37
C SER A 149 3.76 9.32 -2.61
N VAL A 150 5.04 9.74 -2.65
CA VAL A 150 5.49 10.99 -2.03
C VAL A 150 4.84 12.20 -2.72
N GLU A 151 4.81 12.22 -4.05
CA GLU A 151 4.17 13.29 -4.82
C GLU A 151 2.68 13.43 -4.47
N LEU A 152 1.94 12.32 -4.46
CA LEU A 152 0.52 12.32 -4.12
C LEU A 152 0.25 12.76 -2.67
N ASN A 153 1.05 12.26 -1.72
CA ASN A 153 0.89 12.59 -0.30
C ASN A 153 1.24 14.05 0.02
N SER A 154 2.16 14.65 -0.74
CA SER A 154 2.46 16.08 -0.66
C SER A 154 1.22 16.92 -1.00
N LEU A 155 0.58 16.65 -2.15
CA LEU A 155 -0.66 17.35 -2.53
C LEU A 155 -1.80 17.10 -1.54
N LYS A 156 -1.96 15.86 -1.06
CA LYS A 156 -2.95 15.53 -0.03
C LYS A 156 -2.73 16.37 1.23
N SER A 157 -1.49 16.55 1.66
CA SER A 157 -1.14 17.38 2.83
C SER A 157 -1.44 18.86 2.58
N THR A 158 -1.16 19.38 1.38
CA THR A 158 -1.52 20.74 0.98
C THR A 158 -3.03 20.97 1.03
N LEU A 159 -3.82 20.04 0.47
CA LEU A 159 -5.29 20.11 0.47
C LEU A 159 -5.88 20.06 1.89
N GLN A 160 -5.37 19.17 2.75
CA GLN A 160 -5.75 19.17 4.17
C GLN A 160 -5.37 20.48 4.88
N GLY A 161 -4.29 21.14 4.44
CA GLY A 161 -3.92 22.47 4.91
C GLY A 161 -5.00 23.53 4.63
N PHE A 162 -5.57 23.52 3.42
CA PHE A 162 -6.71 24.40 3.08
C PHE A 162 -7.94 24.10 3.94
N GLU A 163 -8.26 22.83 4.15
CA GLU A 163 -9.42 22.44 4.98
C GLU A 163 -9.26 22.87 6.45
N ARG A 164 -8.06 22.71 7.03
CA ARG A 164 -7.78 23.10 8.42
C ARG A 164 -7.93 24.61 8.63
N LYS A 165 -7.57 25.45 7.65
CA LYS A 165 -7.77 26.90 7.72
C LYS A 165 -9.25 27.28 7.86
N MET A 166 -10.15 26.43 7.38
CA MET A 166 -11.60 26.64 7.40
C MET A 166 -12.31 25.93 8.56
N GLN A 167 -11.58 25.28 9.45
CA GLN A 167 -12.11 24.62 10.64
C GLN A 167 -11.76 25.40 11.91
N GLY A 168 -12.51 25.14 12.99
CA GLY A 168 -12.33 25.79 14.29
C GLY A 168 -13.36 26.89 14.57
N ASN A 169 -13.28 27.45 15.77
CA ASN A 169 -14.13 28.57 16.20
C ASN A 169 -13.60 29.91 15.65
N LEU A 170 -14.38 30.98 15.81
CA LEU A 170 -14.05 32.33 15.31
C LEU A 170 -12.74 32.92 15.85
N LEU A 171 -12.18 32.35 16.93
CA LEU A 171 -10.88 32.78 17.47
C LEU A 171 -9.70 32.30 16.61
N VAL A 172 -9.85 31.22 15.85
CA VAL A 172 -8.74 30.57 15.12
C VAL A 172 -9.00 30.39 13.62
N ARG A 173 -10.25 30.14 13.20
CA ARG A 173 -10.62 29.93 11.79
C ARG A 173 -10.24 31.16 10.93
N SER A 174 -9.87 30.93 9.67
CA SER A 174 -9.67 32.01 8.70
C SER A 174 -10.93 32.87 8.58
N LEU A 175 -10.73 34.18 8.49
CA LEU A 175 -11.82 35.15 8.31
C LEU A 175 -12.08 35.48 6.83
N GLU A 176 -11.24 34.96 5.92
CA GLU A 176 -11.31 35.24 4.47
C GLU A 176 -12.67 34.87 3.85
N GLU A 177 -13.28 33.75 4.25
CA GLU A 177 -14.62 33.33 3.78
C GLU A 177 -15.78 34.01 4.55
N LEU A 178 -15.49 34.69 5.65
CA LEU A 178 -16.51 35.20 6.58
C LEU A 178 -16.75 36.71 6.42
N VAL A 179 -15.76 37.45 5.94
CA VAL A 179 -15.77 38.91 5.83
C VAL A 179 -15.98 39.30 4.38
N THR A 180 -17.01 40.10 4.12
CA THR A 180 -17.30 40.62 2.78
C THR A 180 -16.71 42.02 2.58
N GLU A 181 -16.66 42.50 1.32
CA GLU A 181 -16.22 43.86 1.00
C GLU A 181 -17.04 44.92 1.77
N ASP A 182 -18.37 44.70 1.91
CA ASP A 182 -19.28 45.55 2.67
C ASP A 182 -18.95 45.65 4.17
N ASP A 183 -18.24 44.64 4.72
CA ASP A 183 -17.83 44.62 6.12
C ASP A 183 -16.50 45.32 6.35
N ASN A 184 -15.75 45.67 5.30
CA ASN A 184 -14.41 46.21 5.39
C ASN A 184 -14.33 47.63 4.81
N LEU A 185 -14.31 48.63 5.70
CA LEU A 185 -13.91 49.99 5.37
C LEU A 185 -12.43 50.21 5.69
N GLU A 186 -11.64 50.55 4.67
CA GLU A 186 -10.23 50.93 4.79
C GLU A 186 -10.01 52.24 4.03
N SER A 187 -9.62 53.31 4.73
CA SER A 187 -9.35 54.63 4.16
C SER A 187 -8.09 55.25 4.74
N GLU A 188 -7.72 56.45 4.32
CA GLU A 188 -6.53 57.14 4.85
C GLU A 188 -6.60 57.31 6.38
N TYR A 189 -7.80 57.49 6.95
CA TYR A 189 -7.98 57.83 8.37
C TYR A 189 -8.76 56.80 9.18
N MET A 190 -9.54 55.93 8.53
CA MET A 190 -10.40 54.95 9.17
C MET A 190 -10.04 53.53 8.73
N THR A 191 -10.29 52.58 9.61
CA THR A 191 -10.10 51.15 9.38
C THR A 191 -11.19 50.37 10.11
N THR A 192 -11.41 49.13 9.69
CA THR A 192 -12.35 48.23 10.34
C THR A 192 -11.61 47.29 11.28
N LEU A 193 -12.08 47.18 12.52
CA LEU A 193 -11.62 46.16 13.46
C LEU A 193 -12.63 45.02 13.53
N LEU A 194 -12.13 43.80 13.37
CA LEU A 194 -12.91 42.58 13.53
C LEU A 194 -12.77 42.07 14.97
N VAL A 195 -13.86 42.12 15.73
CA VAL A 195 -13.88 41.83 17.16
C VAL A 195 -14.66 40.55 17.42
N VAL A 196 -13.99 39.55 17.97
CA VAL A 196 -14.60 38.31 18.45
C VAL A 196 -15.05 38.51 19.89
N VAL A 197 -16.36 38.37 20.10
CA VAL A 197 -17.03 38.63 21.37
C VAL A 197 -17.74 37.36 21.83
N PRO A 198 -17.62 36.94 23.11
CA PRO A 198 -18.43 35.84 23.64
C PRO A 198 -19.93 36.17 23.64
N LYS A 199 -20.79 35.19 23.32
CA LYS A 199 -22.25 35.38 23.24
C LYS A 199 -22.87 35.99 24.50
N HIS A 200 -22.42 35.56 25.67
CA HIS A 200 -22.90 36.10 26.96
C HIS A 200 -22.58 37.59 27.16
N SER A 201 -21.62 38.14 26.42
CA SER A 201 -21.12 39.51 26.54
C SER A 201 -21.56 40.44 25.42
N TYR A 202 -22.41 40.01 24.47
CA TYR A 202 -22.88 40.85 23.36
C TYR A 202 -23.52 42.16 23.84
N LYS A 203 -24.37 42.08 24.87
CA LYS A 203 -25.03 43.28 25.42
C LYS A 203 -24.02 44.26 26.04
N ASP A 204 -23.00 43.76 26.74
CA ASP A 204 -21.94 44.60 27.30
C ASP A 204 -21.11 45.26 26.20
N PHE A 205 -20.74 44.48 25.17
CA PHE A 205 -19.97 44.97 24.04
C PHE A 205 -20.73 46.08 23.30
N LEU A 206 -21.96 45.83 22.85
CA LEU A 206 -22.77 46.79 22.09
C LEU A 206 -23.07 48.07 22.88
N SER A 207 -23.19 47.98 24.21
CA SER A 207 -23.44 49.16 25.06
C SER A 207 -22.20 50.01 25.33
N ASN A 208 -20.99 49.43 25.20
CA ASN A 208 -19.76 50.06 25.70
C ASN A 208 -18.64 50.21 24.68
N TYR A 209 -18.69 49.55 23.50
CA TYR A 209 -17.60 49.59 22.51
C TYR A 209 -17.22 51.01 22.09
N MET A 210 -18.19 51.94 22.03
CA MET A 210 -17.97 53.35 21.69
C MET A 210 -17.07 54.08 22.69
N LYS A 211 -16.95 53.57 23.92
CA LYS A 211 -16.14 54.17 24.99
C LYS A 211 -14.72 53.60 25.07
N PHE A 212 -14.37 52.66 24.19
CA PHE A 212 -13.05 52.02 24.21
C PHE A 212 -11.95 52.97 23.72
N ALA A 213 -12.30 53.94 22.86
CA ALA A 213 -11.39 55.00 22.44
C ALA A 213 -12.18 56.25 22.01
N ASP A 214 -11.50 57.39 21.91
CA ASP A 214 -12.15 58.69 21.66
C ASP A 214 -12.70 58.83 20.21
N HIS A 215 -12.11 58.11 19.26
CA HIS A 215 -12.45 58.19 17.83
C HIS A 215 -13.00 56.86 17.30
N VAL A 216 -14.04 56.35 17.95
CA VAL A 216 -14.82 55.19 17.50
C VAL A 216 -16.07 55.70 16.79
N VAL A 217 -16.39 55.17 15.60
CA VAL A 217 -17.54 55.64 14.83
C VAL A 217 -18.84 55.06 15.43
N PRO A 218 -19.78 55.90 15.90
CA PRO A 218 -21.04 55.45 16.48
C PRO A 218 -21.87 54.58 15.54
N LEU A 219 -22.65 53.64 16.09
CA LEU A 219 -23.63 52.82 15.36
C LEU A 219 -23.04 51.96 14.21
N THR A 220 -21.72 51.75 14.19
CA THR A 220 -21.04 50.91 13.18
C THR A 220 -20.82 49.46 13.61
N ALA A 221 -21.11 49.10 14.86
CA ALA A 221 -20.97 47.73 15.33
C ALA A 221 -22.00 46.82 14.62
N LYS A 222 -21.53 45.96 13.71
CA LYS A 222 -22.35 45.02 12.94
C LYS A 222 -21.90 43.60 13.23
N LEU A 223 -22.84 42.70 13.53
CA LEU A 223 -22.55 41.26 13.62
C LEU A 223 -22.41 40.70 12.21
N ILE A 224 -21.25 40.12 11.89
CA ILE A 224 -20.95 39.50 10.60
C ILE A 224 -21.43 38.04 10.62
N THR A 225 -20.96 37.28 11.61
CA THR A 225 -21.26 35.86 11.77
C THR A 225 -21.13 35.44 13.23
N GLU A 226 -21.72 34.31 13.58
CA GLU A 226 -21.63 33.72 14.92
C GLU A 226 -21.45 32.21 14.87
N ASP A 227 -20.71 31.66 15.83
CA ASP A 227 -20.58 30.23 16.08
C ASP A 227 -21.33 29.82 17.36
N ALA A 228 -21.03 28.66 17.94
CA ALA A 228 -21.68 28.18 19.16
C ALA A 228 -21.41 29.08 20.39
N GLU A 229 -20.27 29.75 20.46
CA GLU A 229 -19.77 30.44 21.66
C GLU A 229 -19.50 31.94 21.43
N PHE A 230 -19.15 32.33 20.20
CA PHE A 230 -18.65 33.65 19.85
C PHE A 230 -19.43 34.28 18.69
N GLY A 231 -19.35 35.61 18.60
CA GLY A 231 -19.75 36.39 17.43
C GLY A 231 -18.61 37.25 16.93
N LEU A 232 -18.50 37.37 15.62
CA LEU A 232 -17.57 38.26 14.93
C LEU A 232 -18.28 39.56 14.58
N PHE A 233 -17.84 40.67 15.16
CA PHE A 233 -18.37 42.00 14.88
C PHE A 233 -17.37 42.83 14.08
N SER A 234 -17.84 43.61 13.10
CA SER A 234 -17.07 44.72 12.53
C SER A 234 -17.35 46.01 13.31
N VAL A 235 -16.31 46.80 13.55
CA VAL A 235 -16.39 48.14 14.16
C VAL A 235 -15.47 49.08 13.40
N ILE A 236 -15.98 50.24 12.98
CA ILE A 236 -15.19 51.24 12.28
C ILE A 236 -14.56 52.19 13.30
N VAL A 237 -13.24 52.37 13.21
CA VAL A 237 -12.46 53.25 14.09
C VAL A 237 -11.50 54.10 13.29
N PHE A 238 -11.09 55.24 13.84
CA PHE A 238 -9.96 55.99 13.28
C PHE A 238 -8.66 55.24 13.57
N LYS A 239 -7.76 55.16 12.58
CA LYS A 239 -6.48 54.44 12.67
C LYS A 239 -5.64 54.85 13.89
N LYS A 240 -5.58 56.15 14.19
CA LYS A 240 -4.89 56.71 15.36
C LYS A 240 -5.41 56.20 16.71
N SER A 241 -6.62 55.65 16.75
CA SER A 241 -7.29 55.13 17.95
C SER A 241 -7.45 53.60 17.94
N ALA A 242 -7.04 52.92 16.86
CA ALA A 242 -7.17 51.47 16.73
C ALA A 242 -6.43 50.71 17.83
N GLU A 243 -5.20 51.08 18.14
CA GLU A 243 -4.41 50.41 19.20
C GLU A 243 -5.00 50.60 20.59
N LYS A 244 -5.51 51.80 20.90
CA LYS A 244 -6.23 52.07 22.16
C LYS A 244 -7.50 51.21 22.25
N PHE A 245 -8.24 51.10 21.16
CA PHE A 245 -9.43 50.24 21.09
C PHE A 245 -9.06 48.76 21.33
N LYS A 246 -8.04 48.24 20.64
CA LYS A 246 -7.55 46.86 20.80
C LYS A 246 -7.15 46.57 22.24
N SER A 247 -6.46 47.50 22.91
CA SER A 247 -6.07 47.37 24.32
C SER A 247 -7.30 47.24 25.24
N MET A 248 -8.26 48.15 25.12
CA MET A 248 -9.48 48.12 25.93
C MET A 248 -10.35 46.89 25.65
N ALA A 249 -10.44 46.47 24.37
CA ALA A 249 -11.13 45.24 23.98
C ALA A 249 -10.50 44.02 24.67
N ARG A 250 -9.16 43.94 24.69
CA ARG A 250 -8.42 42.86 25.35
C ARG A 250 -8.64 42.82 26.86
N GLU A 251 -8.67 43.98 27.54
CA GLU A 251 -8.98 44.07 28.98
C GLU A 251 -10.37 43.50 29.30
N LYS A 252 -11.34 43.72 28.40
CA LYS A 252 -12.69 43.13 28.48
C LYS A 252 -12.79 41.69 27.96
N ARG A 253 -11.65 41.05 27.64
CA ARG A 253 -11.56 39.68 27.08
C ARG A 253 -12.23 39.53 25.71
N PHE A 254 -12.31 40.61 24.94
CA PHE A 254 -12.67 40.56 23.53
C PHE A 254 -11.40 40.48 22.68
N MET A 255 -11.40 39.62 21.68
CA MET A 255 -10.24 39.42 20.81
C MET A 255 -10.45 40.20 19.52
N VAL A 256 -9.53 41.13 19.20
CA VAL A 256 -9.51 41.76 17.88
C VAL A 256 -8.64 40.91 16.96
N ARG A 257 -9.24 40.38 15.88
CA ARG A 257 -8.55 39.56 14.88
C ARG A 257 -7.92 40.46 13.83
N GLU A 258 -6.65 40.22 13.51
CA GLU A 258 -5.98 40.88 12.40
C GLU A 258 -6.46 40.25 11.10
N HIS A 259 -7.03 41.08 10.23
CA HIS A 259 -7.45 40.69 8.89
C HIS A 259 -7.26 41.89 7.99
N VAL A 260 -6.54 41.70 6.89
CA VAL A 260 -6.43 42.67 5.83
C VAL A 260 -7.27 42.14 4.69
N PHE A 261 -8.34 42.85 4.37
CA PHE A 261 -9.14 42.54 3.20
C PHE A 261 -8.34 42.93 1.96
N GLU A 262 -8.10 41.95 1.10
CA GLU A 262 -7.44 42.13 -0.19
C GLU A 262 -8.42 41.63 -1.25
N ASP A 263 -8.80 42.53 -2.15
CA ASP A 263 -9.70 42.19 -3.26
C ASP A 263 -9.09 41.06 -4.13
N GLY A 264 -9.92 40.10 -4.51
CA GLY A 264 -9.52 38.91 -5.27
C GLY A 264 -8.70 37.84 -4.51
N LYS A 265 -8.32 38.05 -3.23
CA LYS A 265 -7.52 37.05 -2.47
C LYS A 265 -8.28 35.75 -2.21
N LEU A 266 -9.57 35.85 -1.86
CA LEU A 266 -10.42 34.69 -1.65
C LEU A 266 -10.57 33.90 -2.95
N GLU A 267 -10.90 34.58 -4.05
CA GLU A 267 -11.00 33.96 -5.38
C GLU A 267 -9.69 33.30 -5.82
N ALA A 268 -8.55 33.95 -5.58
CA ALA A 268 -7.23 33.39 -5.84
C ALA A 268 -6.96 32.12 -5.01
N GLY A 269 -7.33 32.12 -3.73
CA GLY A 269 -7.19 30.97 -2.84
C GLY A 269 -8.12 29.80 -3.22
N GLU A 270 -9.37 30.08 -3.60
CA GLU A 270 -10.31 29.08 -4.11
C GLU A 270 -9.83 28.48 -5.43
N LYS A 271 -9.32 29.32 -6.34
CA LYS A 271 -8.71 28.88 -7.59
C LYS A 271 -7.49 28.00 -7.36
N GLU A 272 -6.57 28.41 -6.47
CA GLU A 272 -5.40 27.59 -6.12
C GLU A 272 -5.84 26.24 -5.53
N LYS A 273 -6.81 26.23 -4.62
CA LYS A 273 -7.35 24.99 -4.05
C LYS A 273 -7.96 24.10 -5.14
N ALA A 274 -8.75 24.65 -6.05
CA ALA A 274 -9.36 23.92 -7.16
C ALA A 274 -8.31 23.29 -8.08
N GLU A 275 -7.28 24.06 -8.47
CA GLU A 275 -6.15 23.56 -9.27
C GLU A 275 -5.43 22.41 -8.57
N LYS A 276 -5.16 22.52 -7.26
CA LYS A 276 -4.54 21.44 -6.47
C LYS A 276 -5.44 20.22 -6.32
N THR A 277 -6.76 20.40 -6.20
CA THR A 277 -7.73 19.31 -6.13
C THR A 277 -7.80 18.53 -7.44
N GLU A 278 -7.83 19.23 -8.58
CA GLU A 278 -7.81 18.60 -9.90
C GLU A 278 -6.52 17.80 -10.12
N GLU A 279 -5.37 18.40 -9.80
CA GLU A 279 -4.07 17.75 -9.93
C GLU A 279 -3.94 16.53 -9.02
N TYR A 280 -4.44 16.61 -7.78
CA TYR A 280 -4.50 15.46 -6.87
C TYR A 280 -5.34 14.33 -7.47
N GLY A 281 -6.53 14.63 -8.02
CA GLY A 281 -7.38 13.64 -8.69
C GLY A 281 -6.68 12.98 -9.88
N ARG A 282 -5.99 13.77 -10.72
CA ARG A 282 -5.21 13.29 -11.86
C ARG A 282 -4.10 12.33 -11.43
N LEU A 283 -3.26 12.74 -10.46
CA LEU A 283 -2.15 11.90 -9.96
C LEU A 283 -2.66 10.64 -9.26
N LYS A 284 -3.76 10.74 -8.50
CA LYS A 284 -4.41 9.58 -7.88
C LYS A 284 -4.84 8.55 -8.91
N GLY A 285 -5.47 8.99 -10.01
CA GLY A 285 -5.89 8.13 -11.11
C GLY A 285 -4.70 7.47 -11.83
N LEU A 286 -3.62 8.22 -12.07
CA LEU A 286 -2.39 7.68 -12.65
C LEU A 286 -1.72 6.65 -11.74
N LEU A 287 -1.61 6.93 -10.43
CA LEU A 287 -1.03 5.98 -9.48
C LEU A 287 -1.88 4.72 -9.37
N THR A 288 -3.21 4.84 -9.35
CA THR A 288 -4.13 3.69 -9.32
C THR A 288 -3.92 2.78 -10.53
N THR A 289 -3.84 3.35 -11.73
CA THR A 289 -3.59 2.59 -12.97
C THR A 289 -2.20 1.97 -12.97
N TRP A 290 -1.19 2.73 -12.53
CA TRP A 290 0.18 2.25 -12.41
C TRP A 290 0.28 1.06 -11.44
N CYS A 291 -0.36 1.13 -10.26
CA CYS A 291 -0.34 0.02 -9.30
C CYS A 291 -1.04 -1.22 -9.86
N GLN A 292 -2.15 -1.07 -10.60
CA GLN A 292 -2.85 -2.20 -11.22
C GLN A 292 -1.99 -2.94 -12.24
N ILE A 293 -1.27 -2.20 -13.09
CA ILE A 293 -0.36 -2.77 -14.10
C ILE A 293 0.87 -3.40 -13.43
N ASN A 294 1.51 -2.67 -12.53
CA ASN A 294 2.79 -3.09 -11.96
C ASN A 294 2.64 -4.14 -10.87
N PHE A 295 1.45 -4.30 -10.26
CA PHE A 295 1.17 -5.46 -9.42
C PHE A 295 1.24 -6.76 -10.22
N ALA A 296 0.62 -6.79 -11.40
CA ALA A 296 0.65 -7.95 -12.30
C ALA A 296 2.08 -8.28 -12.72
N GLU A 297 2.86 -7.27 -13.09
CA GLU A 297 4.26 -7.44 -13.47
C GLU A 297 5.12 -7.92 -12.30
N ALA A 298 5.02 -7.28 -11.14
CA ALA A 298 5.79 -7.64 -9.95
C ALA A 298 5.47 -9.06 -9.46
N TYR A 299 4.18 -9.45 -9.44
CA TYR A 299 3.78 -10.79 -9.06
C TYR A 299 4.21 -11.84 -10.10
N GLY A 300 4.19 -11.50 -11.40
CA GLY A 300 4.74 -12.35 -12.46
C GLY A 300 6.24 -12.58 -12.29
N MET A 301 7.00 -11.52 -12.00
CA MET A 301 8.44 -11.58 -11.69
C MET A 301 8.74 -12.40 -10.42
N LEU A 302 7.92 -12.25 -9.38
CA LEU A 302 8.00 -13.07 -8.16
C LEU A 302 7.87 -14.57 -8.49
N LEU A 303 6.92 -14.97 -9.33
CA LEU A 303 6.77 -16.38 -9.72
C LEU A 303 7.99 -16.91 -10.50
N HIS A 304 8.61 -16.08 -11.34
CA HIS A 304 9.87 -16.45 -12.01
C HIS A 304 11.01 -16.65 -11.00
N LEU A 305 11.14 -15.80 -9.98
CA LEU A 305 12.13 -16.02 -8.92
C LEU A 305 11.83 -17.28 -8.10
N LYS A 306 10.57 -17.55 -7.76
CA LYS A 306 10.17 -18.78 -7.06
C LYS A 306 10.44 -20.03 -7.91
N ALA A 307 10.24 -19.94 -9.23
CA ALA A 307 10.59 -20.99 -10.18
C ALA A 307 12.11 -21.26 -10.21
N ILE A 308 12.93 -20.21 -10.27
CA ILE A 308 14.39 -20.33 -10.21
C ILE A 308 14.82 -20.92 -8.86
N ARG A 309 14.22 -20.49 -7.75
CA ARG A 309 14.49 -21.00 -6.41
C ARG A 309 14.24 -22.50 -6.29
N ILE A 310 13.06 -22.97 -6.73
CA ILE A 310 12.75 -24.41 -6.75
C ILE A 310 13.74 -25.17 -7.62
N PHE A 311 14.11 -24.62 -8.77
CA PHE A 311 15.08 -25.24 -9.67
C PHE A 311 16.46 -25.39 -9.02
N VAL A 312 16.99 -24.33 -8.42
CA VAL A 312 18.31 -24.32 -7.76
C VAL A 312 18.33 -25.28 -6.57
N GLU A 313 17.35 -25.17 -5.66
CA GLU A 313 17.24 -26.05 -4.50
C GLU A 313 17.10 -27.54 -4.92
N SER A 314 16.33 -27.81 -5.98
CA SER A 314 16.14 -29.17 -6.49
C SER A 314 17.40 -29.73 -7.16
N CYS A 315 18.15 -28.91 -7.90
CA CYS A 315 19.43 -29.33 -8.47
C CYS A 315 20.46 -29.65 -7.39
N MET A 316 20.51 -28.85 -6.32
CA MET A 316 21.40 -29.10 -5.18
C MET A 316 21.00 -30.35 -4.40
N ARG A 317 19.70 -30.61 -4.25
CA ARG A 317 19.19 -31.72 -3.43
C ARG A 317 19.13 -33.06 -4.15
N TYR A 318 18.68 -33.07 -5.40
CA TYR A 318 18.46 -34.31 -6.16
C TYR A 318 19.52 -34.59 -7.22
N GLY A 319 20.42 -33.63 -7.44
CA GLY A 319 21.47 -33.70 -8.42
C GLY A 319 20.97 -33.73 -9.86
N LEU A 320 21.85 -34.15 -10.75
CA LEU A 320 21.58 -34.31 -12.16
C LEU A 320 21.56 -35.80 -12.51
N THR A 321 20.66 -36.18 -13.41
CA THR A 321 20.62 -37.53 -13.99
C THR A 321 21.15 -37.48 -15.41
N THR A 322 21.68 -38.60 -15.90
CA THR A 322 22.17 -38.74 -17.27
C THR A 322 21.03 -39.25 -18.15
N GLY A 323 20.60 -38.44 -19.12
CA GLY A 323 19.62 -38.82 -20.12
C GLY A 323 20.20 -39.67 -21.25
N ALA A 324 19.33 -40.17 -22.13
CA ALA A 324 19.75 -40.80 -23.38
C ALA A 324 20.61 -39.82 -24.20
N GLY A 325 21.80 -40.27 -24.61
CA GLY A 325 22.78 -39.41 -25.30
C GLY A 325 23.78 -38.67 -24.40
N GLY A 326 23.85 -38.98 -23.10
CA GLY A 326 24.89 -38.44 -22.20
C GLY A 326 24.63 -37.01 -21.70
N THR A 327 23.49 -36.41 -22.05
CA THR A 327 23.10 -35.08 -21.56
C THR A 327 22.72 -35.14 -20.09
N ARG A 328 23.31 -34.26 -19.26
CA ARG A 328 22.93 -34.12 -17.85
C ARG A 328 21.66 -33.28 -17.76
N ARG A 329 20.68 -33.76 -17.01
CA ARG A 329 19.38 -33.09 -16.79
C ARG A 329 19.04 -33.05 -15.31
N PRO A 330 18.36 -32.01 -14.81
CA PRO A 330 17.91 -31.99 -13.43
C PRO A 330 17.01 -33.18 -13.09
N ASN A 331 17.25 -33.79 -11.94
CA ASN A 331 16.58 -35.04 -11.53
C ASN A 331 15.36 -34.78 -10.63
N PHE A 332 14.42 -33.95 -11.06
CA PHE A 332 13.24 -33.63 -10.25
C PHE A 332 11.96 -33.38 -11.07
N LYS A 333 10.82 -33.48 -10.39
CA LYS A 333 9.50 -33.03 -10.85
C LYS A 333 8.97 -32.02 -9.85
N ALA A 334 8.24 -31.01 -10.33
CA ALA A 334 7.66 -29.96 -9.50
C ALA A 334 6.13 -29.93 -9.61
N PHE A 335 5.48 -29.60 -8.50
CA PHE A 335 4.04 -29.64 -8.32
C PHE A 335 3.55 -28.41 -7.57
N LEU A 336 2.33 -27.97 -7.88
CA LEU A 336 1.59 -26.95 -7.14
C LEU A 336 0.49 -27.63 -6.34
N LEU A 337 0.51 -27.46 -5.03
CA LEU A 337 -0.45 -28.06 -4.12
C LEU A 337 -1.13 -26.95 -3.33
N LEU A 338 -2.43 -26.73 -3.56
CA LEU A 338 -3.20 -25.74 -2.80
C LEU A 338 -3.92 -26.45 -1.66
N PRO A 339 -3.51 -26.27 -0.38
CA PRO A 339 -4.21 -26.88 0.73
C PRO A 339 -5.64 -26.33 0.88
N LYS A 340 -6.55 -27.20 1.35
CA LYS A 340 -7.83 -26.76 1.89
C LYS A 340 -7.56 -25.89 3.11
N ARG A 341 -8.45 -24.92 3.39
CA ARG A 341 -8.27 -24.02 4.53
C ARG A 341 -8.02 -24.79 5.84
N GLY A 342 -6.93 -24.46 6.53
CA GLY A 342 -6.54 -25.09 7.79
C GLY A 342 -6.00 -26.51 7.66
N LYS A 343 -5.71 -26.96 6.43
CA LYS A 343 -5.11 -28.27 6.15
C LYS A 343 -3.64 -28.20 5.76
N GLY A 344 -3.00 -27.02 5.82
CA GLY A 344 -1.57 -26.87 5.55
C GLY A 344 -0.68 -27.81 6.37
N GLU A 345 -0.90 -27.91 7.69
CA GLU A 345 -0.12 -28.85 8.53
C GLU A 345 -0.38 -30.32 8.20
N PHE A 346 -1.62 -30.68 7.86
CA PHE A 346 -1.95 -32.04 7.43
C PHE A 346 -1.25 -32.38 6.12
N LEU A 347 -1.26 -31.45 5.15
CA LEU A 347 -0.51 -31.59 3.92
C LEU A 347 0.99 -31.77 4.17
N ARG A 348 1.58 -31.00 5.10
CA ARG A 348 2.99 -31.17 5.49
C ARG A 348 3.26 -32.58 6.05
N LYS A 349 2.38 -33.10 6.92
CA LYS A 349 2.48 -34.45 7.48
C LYS A 349 2.35 -35.54 6.41
N ASP A 350 1.39 -35.39 5.50
CA ASP A 350 1.16 -36.30 4.37
C ASP A 350 2.40 -36.40 3.47
N LEU A 351 2.98 -35.24 3.11
CA LEU A 351 4.20 -35.16 2.32
C LEU A 351 5.43 -35.70 3.06
N ALA A 352 5.57 -35.40 4.35
CA ALA A 352 6.67 -35.90 5.17
C ALA A 352 6.63 -37.44 5.24
N LYS A 353 5.45 -38.01 5.48
CA LYS A 353 5.27 -39.48 5.52
C LYS A 353 5.56 -40.14 4.17
N LEU A 354 5.20 -39.48 3.06
CA LEU A 354 5.41 -40.03 1.73
C LEU A 354 6.89 -40.06 1.33
N TYR A 355 7.67 -39.05 1.72
CA TYR A 355 9.05 -38.86 1.26
C TYR A 355 10.13 -39.08 2.33
N ALA A 356 9.75 -39.31 3.59
CA ALA A 356 10.70 -39.74 4.62
C ALA A 356 11.32 -41.09 4.22
N LYS A 357 12.66 -41.13 4.20
CA LYS A 357 13.41 -42.37 3.94
C LYS A 357 13.84 -43.00 5.27
N PRO A 358 13.57 -44.30 5.49
CA PRO A 358 14.08 -45.01 6.67
C PRO A 358 15.62 -44.96 6.70
N GLY A 359 16.21 -44.55 7.84
CA GLY A 359 17.68 -44.45 8.00
C GLY A 359 18.32 -43.25 7.31
N SER A 360 17.53 -42.24 6.90
CA SER A 360 18.07 -40.94 6.52
C SER A 360 18.67 -40.25 7.77
N LEU A 361 19.66 -39.36 7.59
CA LEU A 361 20.23 -38.47 8.63
C LEU A 361 19.19 -37.57 9.35
N LEU A 362 17.90 -37.78 9.08
CA LEU A 362 16.74 -37.03 9.52
C LEU A 362 16.03 -37.66 10.73
N ASP A 363 16.41 -38.87 11.15
CA ASP A 363 15.90 -39.47 12.40
C ASP A 363 16.49 -38.79 13.64
N ASP A 364 17.66 -38.13 13.52
CA ASP A 364 18.35 -37.39 14.61
C ASP A 364 18.33 -35.86 14.39
N ALA A 365 17.27 -35.34 13.76
CA ALA A 365 17.19 -33.96 13.24
C ALA A 365 16.92 -32.86 14.30
N ASP A 366 17.36 -33.02 15.54
CA ASP A 366 17.32 -31.90 16.50
C ASP A 366 18.54 -30.97 16.38
N ASP A 367 19.61 -31.32 15.63
CA ASP A 367 20.84 -30.47 15.66
C ASP A 367 21.79 -30.50 14.43
N MET A 368 21.36 -30.92 13.23
CA MET A 368 22.24 -30.92 12.04
C MET A 368 21.84 -29.91 10.95
N MET A 369 22.71 -28.91 10.77
CA MET A 369 22.64 -27.87 9.74
C MET A 369 23.17 -28.42 8.41
N VAL A 370 22.29 -28.64 7.43
CA VAL A 370 22.67 -29.05 6.06
C VAL A 370 23.02 -27.81 5.24
N PRO A 371 24.17 -27.77 4.54
CA PRO A 371 24.54 -26.65 3.66
C PRO A 371 23.44 -26.38 2.60
N GLY A 372 22.88 -25.17 2.61
CA GLY A 372 21.80 -24.72 1.71
C GLY A 372 20.38 -24.69 2.31
N ALA A 373 20.18 -25.11 3.57
CA ALA A 373 18.91 -24.93 4.28
C ALA A 373 18.92 -23.63 5.09
N THR A 374 18.42 -22.54 4.52
CA THR A 374 18.48 -21.19 5.11
C THR A 374 17.37 -20.88 6.12
N THR A 375 16.35 -21.72 6.28
CA THR A 375 15.10 -21.36 6.99
C THR A 375 14.69 -22.26 8.16
N GLY A 376 15.57 -23.13 8.68
CA GLY A 376 15.27 -23.96 9.88
C GLY A 376 14.16 -25.01 9.71
N GLU A 377 13.36 -24.95 8.65
CA GLU A 377 12.37 -25.98 8.29
C GLU A 377 12.98 -26.94 7.26
N PHE A 378 13.52 -28.06 7.73
CA PHE A 378 14.00 -29.11 6.84
C PHE A 378 12.88 -30.11 6.50
N TYR A 379 12.49 -30.17 5.23
CA TYR A 379 11.56 -31.18 4.70
C TYR A 379 12.28 -32.19 3.81
N PRO A 380 11.83 -33.47 3.72
CA PRO A 380 12.43 -34.47 2.81
C PRO A 380 12.19 -34.16 1.31
N TYR A 381 11.43 -33.10 1.02
CA TYR A 381 11.13 -32.56 -0.30
C TYR A 381 11.49 -31.07 -0.37
N VAL A 382 11.74 -30.53 -1.57
CA VAL A 382 11.93 -29.08 -1.76
C VAL A 382 10.59 -28.38 -1.63
N TYR A 383 10.54 -27.25 -0.92
CA TYR A 383 9.32 -26.51 -0.64
C TYR A 383 9.55 -25.01 -0.74
N VAL A 384 8.73 -24.34 -1.56
CA VAL A 384 8.67 -22.89 -1.64
C VAL A 384 7.21 -22.44 -1.47
N PRO A 385 6.90 -21.58 -0.47
CA PRO A 385 5.56 -21.02 -0.32
C PRO A 385 5.28 -19.95 -1.38
N ILE A 386 4.06 -19.97 -1.90
CA ILE A 386 3.51 -18.92 -2.77
C ILE A 386 2.30 -18.31 -2.05
N CYS A 387 2.44 -17.08 -1.56
CA CYS A 387 1.33 -16.36 -0.94
C CYS A 387 0.34 -15.87 -2.01
N LEU A 388 -0.94 -16.18 -1.81
CA LEU A 388 -2.07 -15.84 -2.67
C LEU A 388 -2.93 -14.71 -2.09
N ASP A 389 -2.55 -14.16 -0.95
CA ASP A 389 -3.28 -13.08 -0.29
C ASP A 389 -2.32 -11.96 0.16
N PRO A 390 -2.15 -10.90 -0.66
CA PRO A 390 -1.26 -9.78 -0.35
C PRO A 390 -1.73 -8.93 0.85
N LEU A 391 -2.95 -9.16 1.35
CA LEU A 391 -3.51 -8.47 2.50
C LEU A 391 -3.42 -9.29 3.80
N SER A 392 -3.01 -10.57 3.72
CA SER A 392 -2.96 -11.47 4.88
C SER A 392 -1.78 -11.22 5.83
N GLY A 393 -0.85 -10.34 5.46
CA GLY A 393 0.38 -10.03 6.21
C GLY A 393 0.44 -8.64 6.79
#